data_AF-A0A932LCZ7-F1
#
_entry.id   AF-A0A932LCZ7-F1
#
_cell.length_a   1.000
_cell.length_b   1.000
_cell.length_c   1.000
_cell.angle_alpha   90.00
_cell.angle_beta   90.00
_cell.angle_gamma   90.00
#
_symmetry.space_group_name_H-M   'P 1'
#
loop_
_entity.id
_entity.type
_entity.pdbx_description
1 polymer ?
#
loop_
_entity_poly.entity_id
_entity_poly.type
_entity_poly.pdbx_seq_one_letter_code
_entity_poly.pdbx_strand_id
1 'polypeptide(L)'
;MPIQQTAVQRREAKPLPPNITSVQPGGGLIMRMELGWGKLRRWWLRTLRPGYVARMAALRQGECPNCPHDLVDPRDLKFYRNVCGFYFPAEHDRFAWRGRLGVARIGLAEIL
;
A
#
# COMPACT_ATOMS: atom_id res chain seq x y z
N MET A 1 36.40 -5.54 28.49
CA MET A 1 35.73 -4.22 28.33
C MET A 1 34.28 -4.48 27.97
N PRO A 2 33.28 -4.01 28.75
CA PRO A 2 31.87 -4.27 28.45
C PRO A 2 31.35 -3.27 27.40
N ILE A 3 30.67 -3.78 26.38
CA ILE A 3 30.04 -2.99 25.31
C ILE A 3 28.71 -2.46 25.84
N GLN A 4 28.61 -1.16 26.09
CA GLN A 4 27.35 -0.51 26.45
C GLN A 4 26.40 -0.53 25.24
N GLN A 5 25.23 -1.16 25.40
CA GLN A 5 24.15 -1.15 24.42
C GLN A 5 23.43 0.20 24.48
N THR A 6 23.67 1.06 23.49
CA THR A 6 22.92 2.32 23.33
C THR A 6 21.49 1.99 22.90
N ALA A 7 20.52 2.21 23.79
CA ALA A 7 19.11 2.02 23.48
C ALA A 7 18.69 2.95 22.32
N VAL A 8 18.22 2.38 21.21
CA VAL A 8 17.73 3.14 20.07
C VAL A 8 16.38 3.77 20.44
N GLN A 9 16.41 5.04 20.81
CA GLN A 9 15.22 5.80 21.14
C GLN A 9 14.39 6.01 19.85
N ARG A 10 13.25 5.31 19.75
CA ARG A 10 12.36 5.39 18.58
C ARG A 10 11.63 6.74 18.62
N ARG A 11 11.89 7.60 17.62
CA ARG A 11 11.25 8.91 17.51
C ARG A 11 9.76 8.76 17.18
N GLU A 12 8.93 9.59 17.80
CA GLU A 12 7.50 9.67 17.54
C GLU A 12 7.25 10.26 16.14
N ALA A 13 6.41 9.59 15.34
CA ALA A 13 6.13 10.00 13.98
C ALA A 13 5.09 11.13 13.98
N LYS A 14 5.47 12.30 13.45
CA LYS A 14 4.52 13.41 13.25
C LYS A 14 3.48 13.02 12.19
N PRO A 15 2.18 13.25 12.41
CA PRO A 15 1.16 12.99 11.40
C PRO A 15 1.41 13.83 10.15
N LEU A 16 1.11 13.27 8.99
CA LEU A 16 1.22 13.98 7.71
C LEU A 16 0.24 15.17 7.68
N PRO A 17 0.62 16.31 7.09
CA PRO A 17 -0.28 17.43 6.93
C PRO A 17 -1.47 17.06 6.01
N PRO A 18 -2.67 17.60 6.26
CA PRO A 18 -3.93 17.14 5.66
C PRO A 18 -4.02 17.36 4.14
N ASN A 19 -3.14 18.17 3.56
CA ASN A 19 -3.05 18.41 2.12
C ASN A 19 -2.38 17.25 1.35
N ILE A 20 -1.75 16.30 2.05
CA ILE A 20 -1.13 15.12 1.43
C ILE A 20 -2.14 13.98 1.43
N THR A 21 -2.77 13.76 0.28
CA THR A 21 -3.83 12.74 0.11
C THR A 21 -3.34 11.46 -0.57
N SER A 22 -2.14 11.47 -1.14
CA SER A 22 -1.50 10.29 -1.76
C SER A 22 0.02 10.46 -1.79
N VAL A 23 0.75 9.40 -2.12
CA VAL A 23 2.22 9.42 -2.25
C VAL A 23 2.69 10.33 -3.41
N GLN A 24 1.87 10.49 -4.45
CA GLN A 24 2.21 11.31 -5.61
C GLN A 24 1.56 12.70 -5.51
N PRO A 25 2.36 13.77 -5.26
CA PRO A 25 1.84 15.13 -5.25
C PRO A 25 1.53 15.56 -6.69
N GLY A 26 0.25 15.60 -7.06
CA GLY A 26 -0.18 16.18 -8.35
C GLY A 26 -1.25 15.41 -9.13
N GLY A 27 -1.55 14.15 -8.78
CA GLY A 27 -2.73 13.46 -9.35
C GLY A 27 -2.82 13.45 -10.87
N GLY A 28 -1.69 13.21 -11.57
CA GLY A 28 -1.62 13.32 -13.03
C GLY A 28 -2.48 12.31 -13.81
N LEU A 29 -2.56 12.48 -15.13
CA LEU A 29 -3.34 11.63 -16.04
C LEU A 29 -3.00 10.13 -15.88
N ILE A 30 -1.71 9.81 -15.72
CA ILE A 30 -1.22 8.44 -15.53
C ILE A 30 -1.77 7.85 -14.22
N MET A 31 -1.75 8.60 -13.12
CA MET A 31 -2.33 8.16 -11.85
C MET A 31 -3.84 7.89 -12.00
N ARG A 32 -4.57 8.74 -12.72
CA ARG A 32 -6.01 8.52 -12.97
C ARG A 32 -6.27 7.26 -13.80
N MET A 33 -5.44 6.98 -14.81
CA MET A 33 -5.51 5.75 -15.60
C MET A 33 -5.22 4.52 -14.73
N GLU A 34 -4.18 4.56 -13.90
CA GLU A 34 -3.85 3.47 -12.98
C GLU A 34 -4.97 3.25 -11.94
N LEU A 35 -5.55 4.31 -11.38
CA LEU A 35 -6.71 4.20 -10.48
C LEU A 35 -7.93 3.61 -11.19
N GLY A 36 -8.17 3.98 -12.44
CA GLY A 36 -9.22 3.42 -13.30
C GLY A 36 -9.00 1.93 -13.56
N TRP A 37 -7.78 1.54 -13.93
CA TRP A 37 -7.38 0.15 -14.09
C TRP A 37 -7.54 -0.64 -12.79
N GLY A 38 -7.17 -0.04 -11.65
CA GLY A 38 -7.37 -0.61 -10.32
C GLY A 38 -8.85 -0.92 -10.04
N LYS A 39 -9.78 -0.06 -10.45
CA LYS A 39 -11.23 -0.32 -10.32
C LYS A 39 -11.65 -1.55 -11.12
N LEU A 40 -11.23 -1.63 -12.39
CA LEU A 40 -11.55 -2.77 -13.27
C LEU A 40 -10.96 -4.08 -12.71
N ARG A 41 -9.70 -4.05 -12.28
CA ARG A 41 -9.00 -5.18 -11.68
C ARG A 41 -9.71 -5.69 -10.41
N ARG A 42 -10.11 -4.78 -9.52
CA ARG A 42 -10.85 -5.14 -8.28
C ARG A 42 -12.20 -5.76 -8.61
N TRP A 43 -12.94 -5.16 -9.53
CA TRP A 43 -14.20 -5.73 -10.01
C TRP A 43 -14.00 -7.15 -10.55
N TRP A 44 -13.02 -7.34 -11.44
CA TRP A 44 -12.69 -8.66 -12.02
C TRP A 44 -12.28 -9.68 -10.95
N LEU A 45 -11.46 -9.30 -9.96
CA LEU A 45 -11.05 -10.18 -8.86
C LEU A 45 -12.22 -10.59 -7.97
N ARG A 46 -13.15 -9.68 -7.67
CA ARG A 46 -14.34 -10.00 -6.89
C ARG A 46 -15.26 -10.96 -7.63
N THR A 47 -15.40 -10.80 -8.94
CA THR A 47 -16.26 -11.64 -9.78
C THR A 47 -15.67 -13.04 -9.99
N LEU A 48 -14.39 -13.14 -10.35
CA LEU A 48 -13.79 -14.42 -10.74
C LEU A 48 -13.01 -15.13 -9.63
N ARG A 49 -12.57 -14.42 -8.60
CA ARG A 49 -11.75 -14.99 -7.51
C ARG A 49 -12.20 -14.49 -6.12
N PRO A 50 -13.48 -14.65 -5.73
CA PRO A 50 -13.97 -14.19 -4.44
C PRO A 50 -13.19 -14.79 -3.25
N GLY A 51 -12.77 -16.07 -3.34
CA GLY A 51 -11.94 -16.70 -2.30
C GLY A 51 -10.56 -16.06 -2.14
N TYR A 52 -9.98 -15.49 -3.21
CA TYR A 52 -8.74 -14.71 -3.10
C TYR A 52 -8.99 -13.41 -2.34
N VAL A 53 -10.08 -12.70 -2.66
CA VAL A 53 -10.45 -11.44 -2.01
C VAL A 53 -10.71 -11.66 -0.52
N ALA A 54 -11.47 -12.71 -0.17
CA ALA A 54 -11.73 -13.07 1.22
C ALA A 54 -10.45 -13.39 1.99
N ARG A 55 -9.53 -14.15 1.38
CA ARG A 55 -8.23 -14.45 1.98
C ARG A 55 -7.39 -13.18 2.20
N MET A 56 -7.35 -12.28 1.21
CA MET A 56 -6.61 -11.02 1.37
C MET A 56 -7.24 -10.15 2.45
N ALA A 57 -8.57 -10.04 2.50
CA ALA A 57 -9.26 -9.30 3.56
C ALA A 57 -8.91 -9.81 4.97
N ALA A 58 -8.80 -11.13 5.15
CA ALA A 58 -8.41 -11.74 6.42
C ALA A 58 -6.93 -11.51 6.80
N LEU A 59 -6.06 -11.35 5.80
CA LEU A 59 -4.61 -11.13 5.99
C LEU A 59 -4.24 -9.65 6.14
N ARG A 60 -5.18 -8.74 5.86
CA ARG A 60 -4.99 -7.30 5.99
C ARG A 60 -4.91 -6.93 7.47
N GLN A 61 -3.88 -6.17 7.82
CA GLN A 61 -3.65 -5.68 9.18
C GLN A 61 -3.62 -4.15 9.21
N GLY A 62 -3.81 -3.58 10.40
CA GLY A 62 -3.86 -2.14 10.63
C GLY A 62 -5.24 -1.54 10.44
N GLU A 63 -5.32 -0.22 10.53
CA GLU A 63 -6.56 0.55 10.44
C GLU A 63 -6.40 1.69 9.43
N CYS A 64 -7.50 2.04 8.77
CA CYS A 64 -7.52 3.11 7.78
C CYS A 64 -8.86 3.83 7.84
N PRO A 65 -9.05 4.73 8.83
CA PRO A 65 -10.33 5.36 9.12
C PRO A 65 -10.90 6.18 7.95
N ASN A 66 -10.04 6.72 7.08
CA ASN A 66 -10.43 7.51 5.90
C ASN A 66 -9.87 6.90 4.61
N CYS A 67 -10.02 5.59 4.40
CA CYS A 67 -9.51 4.94 3.19
C CYS A 67 -10.24 5.46 1.93
N PRO A 68 -9.55 6.14 0.99
CA PRO A 68 -10.22 6.77 -0.15
C PRO A 68 -10.58 5.78 -1.27
N HIS A 69 -10.24 4.50 -1.12
CA HIS A 69 -10.41 3.48 -2.15
C HIS A 69 -10.68 2.10 -1.53
N ASP A 70 -11.36 1.24 -2.29
CA ASP A 70 -11.55 -0.17 -1.93
C ASP A 70 -10.21 -0.91 -2.04
N LEU A 71 -9.83 -1.58 -0.96
CA LEU A 71 -8.54 -2.22 -0.81
C LEU A 71 -8.70 -3.74 -0.81
N VAL A 72 -8.38 -4.36 -1.94
CA VAL A 72 -8.54 -5.80 -2.16
C VAL A 72 -7.22 -6.54 -1.96
N ASP A 73 -6.09 -5.94 -2.34
CA ASP A 73 -4.78 -6.59 -2.22
C ASP A 73 -3.63 -5.58 -2.01
N PRO A 74 -2.38 -6.05 -1.77
CA PRO A 74 -1.24 -5.17 -1.51
C PRO A 74 -0.94 -4.16 -2.62
N ARG A 75 -1.44 -4.37 -3.85
CA ARG A 75 -1.22 -3.45 -4.97
C ARG A 75 -2.02 -2.16 -4.81
N ASP A 76 -3.18 -2.23 -4.16
CA ASP A 76 -4.02 -1.06 -3.91
C ASP A 76 -3.33 -0.04 -2.97
N LEU A 77 -2.38 -0.48 -2.14
CA LEU A 77 -1.61 0.40 -1.24
C LEU A 77 -0.61 1.31 -1.95
N LYS A 78 -0.34 1.11 -3.25
CA LYS A 78 0.71 1.82 -4.00
C LYS A 78 0.68 3.35 -3.82
N PHE A 79 -0.51 3.94 -3.89
CA PHE A 79 -0.69 5.40 -3.83
C PHE A 79 -1.06 5.93 -2.46
N TYR A 80 -1.55 5.07 -1.57
CA TYR A 80 -2.20 5.50 -0.34
C TYR A 80 -1.54 4.96 0.92
N ARG A 81 -0.44 4.19 0.83
CA ARG A 81 0.27 3.67 2.01
C ARG A 81 0.74 4.77 2.98
N ASN A 82 0.97 5.99 2.49
CA ASN A 82 1.33 7.12 3.35
C ASN A 82 0.15 7.63 4.18
N VAL A 83 -1.07 7.58 3.65
CA VAL A 83 -2.30 8.07 4.31
C VAL A 83 -3.14 6.95 4.94
N CYS A 84 -2.85 5.70 4.60
CA CYS A 84 -3.60 4.53 5.01
C CYS A 84 -2.72 3.59 5.82
N GLY A 85 -3.15 3.25 7.03
CA GLY A 85 -2.43 2.36 7.94
C GLY A 85 -2.58 0.88 7.62
N PHE A 86 -3.32 0.51 6.57
CA PHE A 86 -3.42 -0.89 6.15
C PHE A 86 -2.09 -1.38 5.59
N TYR A 87 -1.74 -2.61 5.96
CA TYR A 87 -0.59 -3.32 5.40
C TYR A 87 -0.88 -4.82 5.31
N PHE A 88 -0.07 -5.49 4.49
CA PHE A 88 -0.06 -6.94 4.39
C PHE A 88 1.32 -7.44 4.82
N PRO A 89 1.39 -8.52 5.63
CA PRO A 89 2.66 -9.15 5.96
C PRO A 89 3.44 -9.56 4.71
N ALA A 90 4.76 -9.41 4.72
CA ALA A 90 5.61 -9.70 3.56
C ALA A 90 5.53 -11.16 3.10
N GLU A 91 5.31 -12.08 4.04
CA GLU A 91 5.05 -13.52 3.81
C GLU A 91 3.77 -13.80 3.00
N HIS A 92 2.83 -12.86 3.02
CA HIS A 92 1.55 -12.95 2.33
C HIS A 92 1.44 -12.00 1.13
N ASP A 93 2.34 -11.02 1.03
CA ASP A 93 2.49 -10.16 -0.13
C ASP A 93 3.31 -10.83 -1.24
N ARG A 94 2.61 -11.61 -2.08
CA ARG A 94 3.19 -12.23 -3.29
C ARG A 94 3.75 -11.21 -4.28
N PHE A 95 3.45 -9.92 -4.12
CA PHE A 95 3.87 -8.86 -5.01
C PHE A 95 5.00 -8.00 -4.41
N ALA A 96 5.55 -8.40 -3.25
CA ALA A 96 6.65 -7.70 -2.58
C ALA A 96 7.93 -7.65 -3.44
N TRP A 97 8.10 -8.60 -4.36
CA TRP A 97 9.23 -8.63 -5.30
C TRP A 97 9.32 -7.35 -6.16
N ARG A 98 8.21 -6.66 -6.42
CA ARG A 98 8.19 -5.38 -7.17
C ARG A 98 9.06 -4.31 -6.51
N GLY A 99 9.16 -4.31 -5.19
CA GLY A 99 10.05 -3.40 -4.45
C GLY A 99 11.54 -3.55 -4.80
N ARG A 100 11.93 -4.68 -5.41
CA ARG A 100 13.29 -4.96 -5.88
C ARG A 100 13.57 -4.38 -7.27
N LEU A 101 12.55 -4.02 -8.05
CA LEU A 101 12.72 -3.51 -9.41
C LEU A 101 13.13 -2.03 -9.47
N GLY A 102 13.25 -1.33 -8.34
CA GLY A 102 13.62 0.10 -8.25
C GLY A 102 12.53 1.05 -8.73
N VAL A 103 11.90 0.75 -9.86
CA VAL A 103 10.83 1.52 -10.51
C VAL A 103 9.42 1.11 -10.05
N ALA A 104 9.23 -0.14 -9.60
CA ALA A 104 7.96 -0.65 -9.09
C ALA A 104 7.83 -0.59 -7.56
N ARG A 105 8.53 0.38 -6.95
CA ARG A 105 8.44 0.68 -5.53
C ARG A 105 7.14 1.43 -5.23
N ILE A 106 6.69 1.33 -3.98
CA ILE A 106 5.49 2.03 -3.50
C ILE A 106 5.69 3.53 -3.71
N GLY A 107 4.79 4.17 -4.47
CA GLY A 107 4.91 5.57 -4.91
C GLY A 107 5.51 5.81 -6.31
N LEU A 108 6.04 4.78 -6.99
CA LEU A 108 6.64 4.84 -8.34
C LEU A 108 5.91 3.89 -9.31
N ALA A 109 6.17 3.98 -10.62
CA ALA A 109 5.46 3.31 -11.73
C ALA A 109 5.15 1.81 -11.49
N GLU A 110 3.95 1.33 -11.86
CA GLU A 110 3.64 -0.10 -11.76
C GLU A 110 4.20 -0.80 -12.99
N ILE A 111 5.18 -1.69 -12.81
CA ILE A 111 5.38 -2.75 -13.80
C ILE A 111 4.34 -3.82 -13.46
N LEU A 112 3.40 -4.00 -14.39
CA LEU A 112 2.33 -5.00 -14.38
C LEU A 112 2.89 -6.40 -14.62
#